data_AF-A0A8H7A2W1-F1
#
_entry.id   AF-A0A8H7A2W1-F1
#
_cell.length_a   1.000
_cell.length_b   1.000
_cell.length_c   1.000
_cell.angle_alpha   90.00
_cell.angle_beta   90.00
_cell.angle_gamma   90.00
#
_symmetry.space_group_name_H-M   'P 1'
#
loop_
_entity.id
_entity.type
_entity.pdbx_description
1 polymer ?
#
loop_
_entity_poly.entity_id
_entity_poly.type
_entity_poly.pdbx_seq_one_letter_code
_entity_poly.pdbx_strand_id
1 'polypeptide(L)'
;MGPEVHSASTQKLVDNLSAKLRRRQIVGSRAAALETLLVLRQIVSKARFSNIDQLVEIIRHAGRQLVEAQPKEHTVGNTVRKVLHHIREEYNTATHGGALAQPRSAFSIAKFLVQGQPRQQNVALKSSDNKQPLKENDADDPDSFAKGLKPVLMEAIQDVLDELETVYDNVSKNAKDHIHSDEIILTLGMSRTVEAFLKSAAHHRNYTVIVAETGPSYSGHDMGKALSSSGISTFLVPDSSIFALMSRVNKVIIGAHAILANGGIFAVSGSLLAATAAREHSTPIVVCAGQFKFTPLWNLYHEYGALDFGDPSNVLGFEEGDLVDKVDVVNPYYDYVRPELIDVFITNYGDHPPSSIYRLIKETYDDEDIEL
;
A
#
# COMPACT_ATOMS: atom_id res chain seq x y z
N MET A 1 -23.88 6.42 -30.13
CA MET A 1 -23.80 4.94 -30.14
C MET A 1 -22.47 4.58 -29.51
N GLY A 2 -22.47 4.29 -28.21
CA GLY A 2 -21.24 3.95 -27.49
C GLY A 2 -20.82 2.52 -27.83
N PRO A 3 -19.51 2.22 -27.87
CA PRO A 3 -19.07 0.88 -28.20
C PRO A 3 -19.32 -0.02 -26.97
N GLU A 4 -20.17 -1.03 -27.12
CA GLU A 4 -20.32 -2.10 -26.14
C GLU A 4 -19.05 -2.98 -26.16
N VAL A 5 -18.00 -2.56 -25.42
CA VAL A 5 -16.70 -3.29 -25.33
C VAL A 5 -16.56 -4.06 -24.02
N HIS A 6 -17.66 -4.40 -23.34
CA HIS A 6 -17.60 -5.19 -22.11
C HIS A 6 -18.05 -6.62 -22.39
N SER A 7 -17.11 -7.56 -22.36
CA SER A 7 -17.48 -8.97 -22.30
C SER A 7 -18.32 -9.17 -21.04
N ALA A 8 -19.54 -9.70 -21.18
CA ALA A 8 -20.45 -9.92 -20.04
C ALA A 8 -19.81 -10.80 -18.94
N SER A 9 -18.78 -11.58 -19.29
CA SER A 9 -18.00 -12.37 -18.34
C SER A 9 -17.05 -11.52 -17.48
N THR A 10 -16.49 -10.45 -18.04
CA THR A 10 -15.58 -9.52 -17.37
C THR A 10 -16.35 -8.64 -16.38
N GLN A 11 -17.51 -8.12 -16.79
CA GLN A 11 -18.36 -7.31 -15.92
C GLN A 11 -18.80 -8.09 -14.67
N LYS A 12 -19.19 -9.35 -14.84
CA LYS A 12 -19.56 -10.23 -13.71
C LYS A 12 -18.45 -10.39 -12.66
N LEU A 13 -17.17 -10.36 -13.06
CA LEU A 13 -16.05 -10.46 -12.12
C LEU A 13 -15.92 -9.18 -11.29
N VAL A 14 -16.02 -8.03 -11.94
CA VAL A 14 -16.00 -6.71 -11.29
C VAL A 14 -17.19 -6.56 -10.33
N ASP A 15 -18.39 -6.96 -10.76
CA ASP A 15 -19.60 -6.90 -9.93
C ASP A 15 -19.49 -7.80 -8.69
N ASN A 16 -18.91 -9.01 -8.84
CA ASN A 16 -18.71 -9.93 -7.73
C ASN A 16 -17.70 -9.37 -6.72
N LEU A 17 -16.56 -8.87 -7.17
CA LEU A 17 -15.59 -8.25 -6.26
C LEU A 17 -16.18 -6.99 -5.60
N SER A 18 -16.89 -6.15 -6.35
CA SER A 18 -17.60 -4.98 -5.82
C SER A 18 -18.60 -5.36 -4.73
N ALA A 19 -19.36 -6.44 -4.92
CA ALA A 19 -20.29 -6.95 -3.91
C ALA A 19 -19.56 -7.44 -2.65
N LYS A 20 -18.42 -8.13 -2.79
CA LYS A 20 -17.60 -8.56 -1.65
C LYS A 20 -17.01 -7.37 -0.87
N LEU A 21 -16.54 -6.34 -1.57
CA LEU A 21 -16.01 -5.10 -0.98
C LEU A 21 -17.10 -4.32 -0.22
N ARG A 22 -18.29 -4.14 -0.83
CA ARG A 22 -19.45 -3.49 -0.19
C ARG A 22 -19.91 -4.22 1.07
N ARG A 23 -19.89 -5.56 1.04
CA ARG A 23 -20.28 -6.41 2.18
C ARG A 23 -19.17 -6.58 3.22
N ARG A 24 -18.01 -5.91 3.07
CA ARG A 24 -16.83 -6.04 3.96
C ARG A 24 -16.42 -7.51 4.16
N GLN A 25 -16.54 -8.36 3.13
CA GLN A 25 -16.08 -9.75 3.18
C GLN A 25 -14.56 -9.85 2.96
N ILE A 26 -14.00 -8.90 2.22
CA ILE A 26 -12.56 -8.73 2.05
C ILE A 26 -12.19 -7.52 2.89
N VAL A 27 -11.51 -7.76 4.01
CA VAL A 27 -11.06 -6.72 4.93
C VAL A 27 -9.55 -6.68 4.95
N GLY A 28 -9.00 -5.48 4.83
CA GLY A 28 -7.58 -5.22 4.97
C GLY A 28 -6.87 -5.00 3.63
N SER A 29 -5.92 -4.09 3.70
CA SER A 29 -5.16 -3.53 2.59
C SER A 29 -4.54 -4.57 1.64
N ARG A 30 -3.95 -5.65 2.18
CA ARG A 30 -3.27 -6.66 1.35
C ARG A 30 -4.26 -7.58 0.64
N ALA A 31 -5.32 -7.99 1.33
CA ALA A 31 -6.34 -8.88 0.75
C ALA A 31 -7.11 -8.15 -0.36
N ALA A 32 -7.47 -6.88 -0.13
CA ALA A 32 -8.11 -6.03 -1.12
C ALA A 32 -7.21 -5.82 -2.36
N ALA A 33 -5.92 -5.53 -2.17
CA ALA A 33 -4.97 -5.38 -3.27
C ALA A 33 -4.78 -6.68 -4.08
N LEU A 34 -4.64 -7.83 -3.42
CA LEU A 34 -4.48 -9.13 -4.09
C LEU A 34 -5.71 -9.50 -4.94
N GLU A 35 -6.91 -9.42 -4.37
CA GLU A 35 -8.14 -9.72 -5.10
C GLU A 35 -8.35 -8.76 -6.28
N THR A 36 -8.00 -7.48 -6.10
CA THR A 36 -8.03 -6.48 -7.18
C THR A 36 -7.07 -6.85 -8.31
N LEU A 37 -5.81 -7.21 -8.00
CA LEU A 37 -4.84 -7.68 -9.01
C LEU A 37 -5.33 -8.92 -9.77
N LEU A 38 -5.92 -9.89 -9.06
CA LEU A 38 -6.44 -11.10 -9.69
C LEU A 38 -7.58 -10.79 -10.67
N VAL A 39 -8.47 -9.85 -10.34
CA VAL A 39 -9.53 -9.40 -11.23
C VAL A 39 -8.96 -8.64 -12.43
N LEU A 40 -8.03 -7.70 -12.21
CA LEU A 40 -7.37 -6.95 -13.28
C LEU A 40 -6.62 -7.87 -14.26
N ARG A 41 -5.92 -8.88 -13.74
CA ARG A 41 -5.26 -9.91 -14.56
C ARG A 41 -6.25 -10.64 -15.46
N GLN A 42 -7.42 -11.01 -14.95
CA GLN A 42 -8.46 -11.67 -15.74
C GLN A 42 -9.10 -10.73 -16.77
N ILE A 43 -9.25 -9.44 -16.43
CA ILE A 43 -9.72 -8.41 -17.35
C ILE A 43 -8.77 -8.30 -18.54
N VAL A 44 -7.47 -8.09 -18.30
CA VAL A 44 -6.47 -7.91 -19.36
C VAL A 44 -6.34 -9.17 -20.24
N SER A 45 -6.38 -10.36 -19.64
CA SER A 45 -6.34 -11.62 -20.38
C SER A 45 -7.50 -11.76 -21.38
N LYS A 46 -8.72 -11.40 -20.96
CA LYS A 46 -9.95 -11.55 -21.75
C LYS A 46 -10.29 -10.32 -22.60
N ALA A 47 -9.70 -9.16 -22.33
CA ALA A 47 -9.97 -7.92 -23.05
C ALA A 47 -9.64 -8.06 -24.54
N ARG A 48 -10.44 -7.42 -25.38
CA ARG A 48 -10.16 -7.23 -26.80
C ARG A 48 -9.96 -5.72 -27.00
N PHE A 49 -8.83 -5.36 -27.60
CA PHE A 49 -8.44 -3.97 -27.80
C PHE A 49 -7.57 -3.87 -29.05
N SER A 50 -7.72 -2.79 -29.80
CA SER A 50 -6.92 -2.53 -31.02
C SER A 50 -5.89 -1.42 -30.83
N ASN A 51 -6.00 -0.67 -29.74
CA ASN A 51 -5.04 0.32 -29.28
C ASN A 51 -4.86 0.24 -27.75
N ILE A 52 -3.79 0.84 -27.23
CA ILE A 52 -3.51 0.86 -25.80
C ILE A 52 -4.56 1.67 -25.01
N ASP A 53 -5.07 2.76 -25.60
CA ASP A 53 -6.06 3.63 -24.95
C ASP A 53 -7.38 2.90 -24.64
N GLN A 54 -7.83 2.00 -25.51
CA GLN A 54 -9.01 1.16 -25.24
C GLN A 54 -8.77 0.27 -24.02
N LEU A 55 -7.58 -0.32 -23.89
CA LEU A 55 -7.26 -1.15 -22.74
C LEU A 55 -7.20 -0.33 -21.45
N VAL A 56 -6.55 0.83 -21.50
CA VAL A 56 -6.47 1.77 -20.36
C VAL A 56 -7.87 2.16 -19.93
N GLU A 57 -8.77 2.49 -20.86
CA GLU A 57 -10.15 2.87 -20.50
C GLU A 57 -10.97 1.71 -19.93
N ILE A 58 -10.77 0.48 -20.43
CA ILE A 58 -11.39 -0.72 -19.84
C ILE A 58 -10.94 -0.91 -18.39
N ILE A 59 -9.65 -0.74 -18.11
CA ILE A 59 -9.10 -0.89 -16.75
C ILE A 59 -9.56 0.25 -15.85
N ARG A 60 -9.55 1.50 -16.33
CA ARG A 60 -10.08 2.66 -15.57
C ARG A 60 -11.55 2.49 -15.23
N HIS A 61 -12.39 2.08 -16.18
CA HIS A 61 -13.81 1.85 -15.93
C HIS A 61 -14.06 0.78 -14.86
N ALA A 62 -13.35 -0.36 -14.94
CA ALA A 62 -13.41 -1.38 -13.90
C ALA A 62 -12.90 -0.86 -12.55
N GLY A 63 -11.81 -0.08 -12.56
CA GLY A 63 -11.24 0.56 -11.38
C GLY A 63 -12.21 1.50 -10.69
N ARG A 64 -12.90 2.37 -11.44
CA ARG A 64 -13.94 3.27 -10.92
C ARG A 64 -15.01 2.53 -10.15
N GLN A 65 -15.56 1.47 -10.74
CA GLN A 65 -16.60 0.65 -10.10
C GLN A 65 -16.11 0.00 -8.79
N LEU A 66 -14.86 -0.48 -8.77
CA LEU A 66 -14.27 -1.08 -7.58
C LEU A 66 -13.99 -0.05 -6.47
N VAL A 67 -13.53 1.15 -6.83
CA VAL A 67 -13.30 2.25 -5.88
C VAL A 67 -14.62 2.75 -5.31
N GLU A 68 -15.65 2.93 -6.13
CA GLU A 68 -17.00 3.32 -5.67
C GLU A 68 -17.63 2.26 -4.76
N ALA A 69 -17.25 0.98 -4.89
CA ALA A 69 -17.75 -0.08 -4.04
C ALA A 69 -17.26 0.03 -2.59
N GLN A 70 -16.05 0.54 -2.37
CA GLN A 70 -15.52 0.83 -1.03
C GLN A 70 -14.48 1.96 -1.11
N PRO A 71 -14.91 3.23 -1.10
CA PRO A 71 -14.02 4.37 -1.35
C PRO A 71 -12.94 4.53 -0.27
N LYS A 72 -13.21 4.02 0.94
CA LYS A 72 -12.30 4.10 2.09
C LYS A 72 -11.12 3.14 2.00
N GLU A 73 -11.24 2.06 1.21
CA GLU A 73 -10.16 1.09 1.01
C GLU A 73 -9.30 1.53 -0.18
N HIS A 74 -8.41 2.48 0.09
CA HIS A 74 -7.58 3.14 -0.93
C HIS A 74 -6.68 2.17 -1.70
N THR A 75 -6.34 1.04 -1.11
CA THR A 75 -5.47 0.05 -1.76
C THR A 75 -6.03 -0.47 -3.07
N VAL A 76 -7.36 -0.57 -3.21
CA VAL A 76 -8.02 -0.97 -4.46
C VAL A 76 -7.67 0.00 -5.58
N GLY A 77 -7.89 1.30 -5.37
CA GLY A 77 -7.58 2.34 -6.35
C GLY A 77 -6.06 2.46 -6.60
N ASN A 78 -5.25 2.38 -5.55
CA ASN A 78 -3.79 2.40 -5.67
C ASN A 78 -3.28 1.26 -6.56
N THR A 79 -3.79 0.05 -6.35
CA THR A 79 -3.46 -1.12 -7.17
C THR A 79 -3.84 -0.92 -8.63
N VAL A 80 -5.02 -0.37 -8.92
CA VAL A 80 -5.44 -0.07 -10.30
C VAL A 80 -4.47 0.92 -10.95
N ARG A 81 -4.16 2.02 -10.26
CA ARG A 81 -3.23 3.06 -10.78
C ARG A 81 -1.84 2.50 -11.03
N LYS A 82 -1.33 1.66 -10.12
CA LYS A 82 -0.03 1.00 -10.29
C LYS A 82 -0.01 0.10 -11.52
N VAL A 83 -1.07 -0.69 -11.73
CA VAL A 83 -1.20 -1.53 -12.93
C VAL A 83 -1.25 -0.69 -14.20
N LEU A 84 -2.00 0.41 -14.21
CA LEU A 84 -2.06 1.33 -15.35
C LEU A 84 -0.68 1.92 -15.69
N HIS A 85 0.05 2.37 -14.67
CA HIS A 85 1.41 2.90 -14.83
C HIS A 85 2.36 1.86 -15.44
N HIS A 86 2.43 0.66 -14.87
CA HIS A 86 3.26 -0.44 -15.41
C HIS A 86 2.87 -0.83 -16.84
N ILE A 87 1.57 -0.86 -17.17
CA ILE A 87 1.10 -1.13 -18.53
C ILE A 87 1.61 -0.06 -19.51
N ARG A 88 1.57 1.22 -19.14
CA ARG A 88 2.10 2.31 -19.98
C ARG A 88 3.62 2.23 -20.14
N GLU A 89 4.35 1.94 -19.07
CA GLU A 89 5.81 1.80 -19.12
C GLU A 89 6.25 0.64 -20.03
N GLU A 90 5.61 -0.52 -19.91
CA GLU A 90 5.92 -1.68 -20.74
C GLU A 90 5.51 -1.48 -22.20
N TYR A 91 4.36 -0.85 -22.45
CA TYR A 91 3.94 -0.48 -23.80
C TYR A 91 4.94 0.48 -24.46
N ASN A 92 5.38 1.52 -23.75
CA ASN A 92 6.37 2.48 -24.24
C ASN A 92 7.70 1.79 -24.53
N THR A 93 8.13 0.88 -23.66
CA THR A 93 9.36 0.09 -23.85
C THR A 93 9.26 -0.82 -25.08
N ALA A 94 8.12 -1.48 -25.28
CA ALA A 94 7.89 -2.37 -26.41
C ALA A 94 7.78 -1.65 -27.77
N THR A 95 7.25 -0.43 -27.80
CA THR A 95 7.01 0.35 -29.03
C THR A 95 8.16 1.30 -29.39
N HIS A 96 8.77 1.94 -28.38
CA HIS A 96 9.82 2.94 -28.57
C HIS A 96 11.23 2.39 -28.34
N GLY A 97 11.38 1.12 -27.95
CA GLY A 97 12.67 0.45 -27.73
C GLY A 97 13.62 0.36 -28.93
N GLY A 98 13.22 0.84 -30.12
CA GLY A 98 14.08 1.02 -31.30
C GLY A 98 14.53 2.46 -31.59
N ALA A 99 13.91 3.48 -30.98
CA ALA A 99 14.19 4.88 -31.26
C ALA A 99 14.65 5.59 -29.99
N LEU A 100 15.97 5.66 -29.82
CA LEU A 100 16.65 6.59 -28.91
C LEU A 100 16.03 6.65 -27.51
N ALA A 101 16.43 5.69 -26.66
CA ALA A 101 16.57 6.01 -25.25
C ALA A 101 17.53 7.21 -25.15
N GLN A 102 17.01 8.44 -25.19
CA GLN A 102 17.65 9.51 -24.46
C GLN A 102 17.69 9.02 -23.02
N PRO A 103 18.86 8.84 -22.41
CA PRO A 103 18.90 8.55 -21.00
C PRO A 103 18.26 9.77 -20.34
N ARG A 104 17.03 9.64 -19.84
CA ARG A 104 16.61 10.44 -18.70
C ARG A 104 17.58 10.02 -17.61
N SER A 105 18.67 10.78 -17.50
CA SER A 105 19.67 10.56 -16.50
C SER A 105 18.98 10.75 -15.16
N ALA A 106 18.53 9.65 -14.58
CA ALA A 106 18.34 9.54 -13.15
C ALA A 106 19.75 9.66 -12.54
N PHE A 107 20.30 10.87 -12.51
CA PHE A 107 21.41 11.25 -11.66
C PHE A 107 20.88 11.21 -10.23
N SER A 108 20.76 10.02 -9.69
CA SER A 108 20.65 9.81 -8.26
C SER A 108 22.06 9.97 -7.69
N ILE A 109 22.29 11.07 -6.98
CA ILE A 109 23.50 11.31 -6.19
C ILE A 109 23.75 10.14 -5.22
N ALA A 110 22.69 9.48 -4.74
CA ALA A 110 22.81 8.29 -3.90
C ALA A 110 23.53 7.13 -4.60
N LYS A 111 23.34 6.95 -5.92
CA LYS A 111 24.03 5.90 -6.70
C LYS A 111 25.50 6.26 -6.98
N PHE A 112 25.81 7.55 -7.11
CA PHE A 112 27.19 8.04 -7.29
C PHE A 112 28.03 7.92 -6.01
N LEU A 113 27.43 8.26 -4.86
CA LEU A 113 28.09 8.19 -3.55
C LEU A 113 28.43 6.76 -3.12
N VAL A 114 27.62 5.76 -3.51
CA VAL A 114 27.82 4.36 -3.13
C VAL A 114 28.89 3.65 -3.98
N GLN A 115 29.08 4.03 -5.25
CA GLN A 115 29.90 3.24 -6.20
C GLN A 115 31.22 3.88 -6.64
N GLY A 116 31.49 5.15 -6.31
CA GLY A 116 32.86 5.70 -6.29
C GLY A 116 33.67 5.73 -7.60
N GLN A 117 33.16 5.27 -8.76
CA GLN A 117 33.73 5.49 -10.10
C GLN A 117 32.82 4.94 -11.22
N PRO A 118 32.80 5.54 -12.43
CA PRO A 118 32.08 5.01 -13.58
C PRO A 118 32.92 3.93 -14.28
N ARG A 119 32.53 2.66 -14.18
CA ARG A 119 33.05 1.61 -15.08
C ARG A 119 32.15 1.50 -16.31
N GLN A 120 32.68 1.91 -17.46
CA GLN A 120 32.14 1.51 -18.76
C GLN A 120 32.42 0.02 -18.94
N GLN A 121 31.37 -0.81 -18.85
CA GLN A 121 31.46 -2.22 -19.22
C GLN A 121 30.66 -2.39 -20.51
N ASN A 122 31.38 -2.37 -21.64
CA ASN A 122 30.85 -2.77 -22.94
C ASN A 122 30.56 -4.28 -22.89
N VAL A 123 29.31 -4.64 -22.64
CA VAL A 123 28.81 -5.99 -22.88
C VAL A 123 28.21 -6.00 -24.28
N ALA A 124 28.88 -6.69 -25.20
CA ALA A 124 28.40 -6.90 -26.56
C ALA A 124 27.08 -7.68 -26.52
N LEU A 125 25.98 -7.01 -26.84
CA LEU A 125 24.68 -7.62 -27.07
C LEU A 125 24.72 -8.35 -28.41
N LYS A 126 24.61 -9.68 -28.36
CA LYS A 126 24.30 -10.49 -29.53
C LYS A 126 22.88 -10.13 -29.98
N SER A 127 22.80 -9.43 -31.10
CA SER A 127 21.56 -9.18 -31.83
C SER A 127 20.92 -10.50 -32.22
N SER A 128 19.79 -10.82 -31.59
CA SER A 128 18.89 -11.88 -32.03
C SER A 128 17.50 -11.27 -32.29
N ASP A 129 17.18 -11.23 -33.58
CA ASP A 129 15.88 -11.37 -34.24
C ASP A 129 14.74 -10.36 -33.97
N ASN A 130 14.53 -9.52 -35.00
CA ASN A 130 13.23 -9.10 -35.57
C ASN A 130 12.02 -9.03 -34.61
N LYS A 131 11.87 -7.91 -33.90
CA LYS A 131 10.53 -7.42 -33.51
C LYS A 131 10.15 -6.27 -34.45
N GLN A 132 9.29 -6.55 -35.42
CA GLN A 132 8.59 -5.49 -36.14
C GLN A 132 7.79 -4.68 -35.12
N PRO A 133 7.73 -3.34 -35.23
CA PRO A 133 6.88 -2.54 -34.36
C PRO A 133 5.43 -2.98 -34.58
N LEU A 134 4.75 -3.37 -33.49
CA LEU A 134 3.34 -3.75 -33.51
C LEU A 134 2.54 -2.57 -34.09
N LYS A 135 1.83 -2.79 -35.19
CA LYS A 135 0.96 -1.77 -35.77
C LYS A 135 -0.33 -1.69 -34.97
N GLU A 136 -0.65 -0.52 -34.45
CA GLU A 136 -1.94 -0.23 -33.86
C GLU A 136 -3.01 -0.10 -34.93
N ASN A 137 -4.25 -0.47 -34.58
CA ASN A 137 -5.43 -0.33 -35.45
C ASN A 137 -5.23 -0.96 -36.84
N ASP A 138 -4.67 -2.18 -36.89
CA ASP A 138 -4.61 -2.94 -38.13
C ASP A 138 -6.03 -3.28 -38.61
N ALA A 139 -6.36 -2.84 -39.83
CA ALA A 139 -7.68 -3.02 -40.42
C ALA A 139 -7.96 -4.48 -40.83
N ASP A 140 -6.90 -5.28 -41.00
CA ASP A 140 -6.99 -6.67 -41.47
C ASP A 140 -7.05 -7.69 -40.31
N ASP A 141 -6.40 -7.43 -39.16
CA ASP A 141 -6.53 -8.21 -37.91
C ASP A 141 -6.51 -7.29 -36.66
N PRO A 142 -7.69 -6.87 -36.15
CA PRO A 142 -7.77 -5.98 -35.00
C PRO A 142 -7.28 -6.61 -33.69
N ASP A 143 -7.14 -7.95 -33.64
CA ASP A 143 -6.66 -8.68 -32.46
C ASP A 143 -5.15 -8.95 -32.50
N SER A 144 -4.46 -8.71 -33.63
CA SER A 144 -3.02 -8.95 -33.78
C SER A 144 -2.19 -8.15 -32.76
N PHE A 145 -2.55 -6.87 -32.58
CA PHE A 145 -1.95 -5.98 -31.59
C PHE A 145 -2.11 -6.51 -30.16
N ALA A 146 -3.33 -6.89 -29.78
CA ALA A 146 -3.61 -7.45 -28.46
C ALA A 146 -2.88 -8.78 -28.21
N LYS A 147 -2.80 -9.67 -29.21
CA LYS A 147 -2.10 -10.97 -29.08
C LYS A 147 -0.60 -10.78 -28.82
N GLY A 148 0.03 -9.81 -29.47
CA GLY A 148 1.44 -9.50 -29.29
C GLY A 148 1.76 -8.84 -27.94
N LEU A 149 0.89 -7.93 -27.48
CA LEU A 149 1.15 -7.14 -26.27
C LEU A 149 0.71 -7.85 -24.98
N LYS A 150 -0.35 -8.69 -25.02
CA LYS A 150 -0.89 -9.37 -23.84
C LYS A 150 0.15 -10.12 -22.99
N PRO A 151 1.07 -10.92 -23.55
CA PRO A 151 2.08 -11.60 -22.74
C PRO A 151 2.93 -10.62 -21.91
N VAL A 152 3.34 -9.50 -22.50
CA VAL A 152 4.13 -8.45 -21.85
C VAL A 152 3.33 -7.80 -20.72
N LEU A 153 2.06 -7.45 -20.97
CA LEU A 153 1.22 -6.84 -19.94
C LEU A 153 0.87 -7.82 -18.79
N MET A 154 0.75 -9.10 -19.11
CA MET A 154 0.51 -10.14 -18.11
C MET A 154 1.75 -10.37 -17.23
N GLU A 155 2.95 -10.23 -17.79
CA GLU A 155 4.21 -10.22 -17.04
C GLU A 155 4.25 -8.99 -16.12
N ALA A 156 3.92 -7.80 -16.63
CA ALA A 156 3.83 -6.58 -15.82
C ALA A 156 2.90 -6.69 -14.59
N ILE A 157 1.72 -7.31 -14.78
CA ILE A 157 0.78 -7.56 -13.66
C ILE A 157 1.32 -8.62 -12.69
N GLN A 158 2.04 -9.61 -13.20
CA GLN A 158 2.68 -10.63 -12.37
C GLN A 158 3.79 -10.03 -11.51
N ASP A 159 4.58 -9.08 -12.05
CA ASP A 159 5.61 -8.37 -11.28
C ASP A 159 5.02 -7.60 -10.09
N VAL A 160 3.88 -6.92 -10.29
CA VAL A 160 3.18 -6.22 -9.20
C VAL A 160 2.63 -7.22 -8.16
N LEU A 161 2.23 -8.43 -8.58
CA LEU A 161 1.79 -9.49 -7.67
C LEU A 161 2.96 -10.01 -6.82
N ASP A 162 4.08 -10.33 -7.45
CA ASP A 162 5.28 -10.83 -6.79
C ASP A 162 5.87 -9.78 -5.83
N GLU A 163 5.82 -8.50 -6.20
CA GLU A 163 6.14 -7.40 -5.31
C GLU A 163 5.23 -7.40 -4.08
N LEU A 164 3.91 -7.51 -4.26
CA LEU A 164 2.92 -7.50 -3.18
C LEU A 164 3.10 -8.69 -2.22
N GLU A 165 3.52 -9.85 -2.72
CA GLU A 165 3.82 -11.02 -1.90
C GLU A 165 5.08 -10.86 -1.06
N THR A 166 6.11 -10.23 -1.62
CA THR A 166 7.43 -10.06 -0.97
C THR A 166 7.55 -8.82 -0.09
N VAL A 167 6.52 -7.96 -0.03
CA VAL A 167 6.56 -6.70 0.76
C VAL A 167 7.00 -6.92 2.20
N TYR A 168 6.43 -7.90 2.90
CA TYR A 168 6.70 -8.08 4.33
C TYR A 168 8.15 -8.48 4.57
N ASP A 169 8.68 -9.39 3.76
CA ASP A 169 10.08 -9.81 3.87
C ASP A 169 11.04 -8.65 3.53
N ASN A 170 10.71 -7.85 2.53
CA ASN A 170 11.53 -6.71 2.12
C ASN A 170 11.57 -5.62 3.19
N VAL A 171 10.43 -5.29 3.80
CA VAL A 171 10.36 -4.34 4.92
C VAL A 171 11.13 -4.87 6.14
N SER A 172 10.97 -6.17 6.45
CA SER A 172 11.60 -6.82 7.59
C SER A 172 13.13 -6.88 7.53
N LYS A 173 13.73 -6.90 6.33
CA LYS A 173 15.20 -6.90 6.16
C LYS A 173 15.87 -5.68 6.80
N ASN A 174 15.18 -4.54 6.83
CA ASN A 174 15.69 -3.30 7.41
C ASN A 174 15.57 -3.25 8.94
N ALA A 175 14.88 -4.21 9.56
CA ALA A 175 14.59 -4.17 11.00
C ALA A 175 15.84 -4.16 11.89
N LYS A 176 16.90 -4.86 11.47
CA LYS A 176 18.18 -4.91 12.19
C LYS A 176 18.87 -3.54 12.30
N ASP A 177 18.58 -2.61 11.39
CA ASP A 177 19.26 -1.32 11.33
C ASP A 177 18.54 -0.28 12.21
N HIS A 178 17.25 -0.51 12.53
CA HIS A 178 16.43 0.41 13.33
C HIS A 178 16.21 -0.01 14.79
N ILE A 179 16.26 -1.31 15.09
CA ILE A 179 15.96 -1.84 16.44
C ILE A 179 17.24 -2.30 17.11
N HIS A 180 17.63 -1.69 18.23
CA HIS A 180 18.83 -2.09 18.98
C HIS A 180 18.50 -2.93 20.22
N SER A 181 19.51 -3.59 20.78
CA SER A 181 19.35 -4.38 22.01
C SER A 181 18.97 -3.49 23.18
N ASP A 182 18.15 -4.02 24.09
CA ASP A 182 17.67 -3.36 25.30
C ASP A 182 16.82 -2.09 25.05
N GLU A 183 16.33 -1.90 23.82
CA GLU A 183 15.37 -0.85 23.50
C GLU A 183 13.95 -1.21 23.93
N ILE A 184 13.17 -0.18 24.28
CA ILE A 184 11.74 -0.28 24.55
C ILE A 184 10.99 0.33 23.38
N ILE A 185 10.24 -0.50 22.66
CA ILE A 185 9.46 -0.11 21.50
C ILE A 185 7.98 -0.08 21.88
N LEU A 186 7.27 0.99 21.51
CA LEU A 186 5.81 1.04 21.61
C LEU A 186 5.17 0.74 20.24
N THR A 187 4.14 -0.09 20.22
CA THR A 187 3.30 -0.35 19.04
C THR A 187 1.82 -0.39 19.42
N LEU A 188 0.94 -0.29 18.42
CA LEU A 188 -0.51 -0.23 18.60
C LEU A 188 -1.22 -1.24 17.70
N GLY A 189 -2.20 -1.94 18.27
CA GLY A 189 -3.08 -2.85 17.54
C GLY A 189 -2.34 -4.01 16.89
N MET A 190 -2.97 -4.59 15.86
CA MET A 190 -2.40 -5.66 15.05
C MET A 190 -2.00 -5.16 13.66
N SER A 191 -0.70 -5.23 13.35
CA SER A 191 -0.18 -4.96 12.02
C SER A 191 0.79 -6.05 11.60
N ARG A 192 0.43 -6.81 10.56
CA ARG A 192 1.28 -7.91 10.03
C ARG A 192 2.65 -7.42 9.56
N THR A 193 2.73 -6.20 9.03
CA THR A 193 4.00 -5.61 8.60
C THR A 193 4.89 -5.30 9.79
N VAL A 194 4.33 -4.71 10.86
CA VAL A 194 5.09 -4.42 12.09
C VAL A 194 5.45 -5.71 12.83
N GLU A 195 4.55 -6.69 12.85
CA GLU A 195 4.78 -8.01 13.43
C GLU A 195 5.98 -8.71 12.77
N ALA A 196 5.98 -8.78 11.43
CA ALA A 196 7.08 -9.37 10.67
C ALA A 196 8.39 -8.58 10.89
N PHE A 197 8.31 -7.25 10.97
CA PHE A 197 9.46 -6.38 11.20
C PHE A 197 10.10 -6.64 12.58
N LEU A 198 9.29 -6.67 13.64
CA LEU A 198 9.75 -6.98 15.00
C LEU A 198 10.32 -8.41 15.07
N LYS A 199 9.59 -9.41 14.56
CA LYS A 199 10.07 -10.81 14.57
C LYS A 199 11.42 -10.96 13.86
N SER A 200 11.62 -10.28 12.74
CA SER A 200 12.90 -10.30 12.03
C SER A 200 14.06 -9.74 12.87
N ALA A 201 13.84 -8.66 13.62
CA ALA A 201 14.86 -8.10 14.51
C ALA A 201 15.17 -9.00 15.72
N ALA A 202 14.17 -9.76 16.20
CA ALA A 202 14.31 -10.63 17.37
C ALA A 202 15.31 -11.78 17.18
N HIS A 203 15.55 -12.19 15.93
CA HIS A 203 16.59 -13.18 15.62
C HIS A 203 18.01 -12.69 15.90
N HIS A 204 18.22 -11.37 15.96
CA HIS A 204 19.53 -10.77 16.11
C HIS A 204 19.73 -10.06 17.45
N ARG A 205 18.66 -9.56 18.06
CA ARG A 205 18.73 -8.65 19.21
C ARG A 205 17.58 -8.93 20.19
N ASN A 206 17.89 -8.76 21.47
CA ASN A 206 16.90 -8.83 22.55
C ASN A 206 16.43 -7.42 22.89
N TYR A 207 15.13 -7.20 22.86
CA TYR A 207 14.52 -5.91 23.16
C TYR A 207 13.11 -6.12 23.72
N THR A 208 12.48 -5.06 24.19
CA THR A 208 11.15 -5.10 24.81
C THR A 208 10.14 -4.36 23.95
N VAL A 209 8.94 -4.92 23.80
CA VAL A 209 7.82 -4.29 23.08
C VAL A 209 6.65 -4.06 24.02
N ILE A 210 6.19 -2.82 24.09
CA ILE A 210 4.93 -2.43 24.70
C ILE A 210 3.88 -2.39 23.60
N VAL A 211 2.83 -3.17 23.75
CA VAL A 211 1.71 -3.26 22.80
C VAL A 211 0.49 -2.61 23.46
N ALA A 212 0.00 -1.53 22.87
CA ALA A 212 -1.28 -0.96 23.25
C ALA A 212 -2.42 -1.79 22.62
N GLU A 213 -3.43 -2.13 23.43
CA GLU A 213 -4.47 -3.08 23.02
C GLU A 213 -5.43 -2.57 21.94
N THR A 214 -5.56 -1.24 21.79
CA THR A 214 -6.45 -0.61 20.81
C THR A 214 -7.93 -0.98 21.04
N GLY A 215 -8.43 -0.62 22.21
CA GLY A 215 -9.85 -0.65 22.53
C GLY A 215 -10.60 0.33 21.61
N PRO A 216 -11.75 -0.05 21.03
CA PRO A 216 -12.61 -1.18 21.37
C PRO A 216 -12.33 -2.48 20.60
N SER A 217 -11.37 -2.49 19.66
CA SER A 217 -11.10 -3.67 18.81
C SER A 217 -10.30 -4.77 19.51
N TYR A 218 -9.52 -4.41 20.53
CA TYR A 218 -8.60 -5.29 21.27
C TYR A 218 -7.62 -6.09 20.39
N SER A 219 -7.39 -5.62 19.16
CA SER A 219 -6.52 -6.32 18.20
C SER A 219 -5.07 -6.45 18.68
N GLY A 220 -4.61 -5.59 19.59
CA GLY A 220 -3.27 -5.68 20.18
C GLY A 220 -3.04 -6.95 21.01
N HIS A 221 -4.09 -7.65 21.46
CA HIS A 221 -3.96 -8.91 22.19
C HIS A 221 -3.37 -10.01 21.30
N ASP A 222 -3.82 -10.09 20.05
CA ASP A 222 -3.30 -11.03 19.05
C ASP A 222 -1.83 -10.74 18.72
N MET A 223 -1.48 -9.45 18.59
CA MET A 223 -0.11 -9.00 18.38
C MET A 223 0.80 -9.39 19.55
N GLY A 224 0.36 -9.14 20.79
CA GLY A 224 1.09 -9.54 22.00
C GLY A 224 1.34 -11.04 22.05
N LYS A 225 0.31 -11.85 21.75
CA LYS A 225 0.44 -13.32 21.68
C LYS A 225 1.41 -13.76 20.59
N ALA A 226 1.35 -13.14 19.41
CA ALA A 226 2.20 -13.47 18.27
C ALA A 226 3.68 -13.15 18.52
N LEU A 227 3.97 -12.02 19.18
CA LEU A 227 5.32 -11.61 19.55
C LEU A 227 5.88 -12.43 20.72
N SER A 228 5.07 -12.68 21.75
CA SER A 228 5.43 -13.52 22.90
C SER A 228 5.80 -14.95 22.47
N SER A 229 5.02 -15.52 21.53
CA SER A 229 5.29 -16.84 20.96
C SER A 229 6.63 -16.90 20.19
N SER A 230 7.15 -15.76 19.75
CA SER A 230 8.46 -15.64 19.09
C SER A 230 9.60 -15.31 20.07
N GLY A 231 9.36 -15.32 21.38
CA GLY A 231 10.38 -15.10 22.41
C GLY A 231 10.71 -13.63 22.68
N ILE A 232 9.88 -12.69 22.19
CA ILE A 232 10.06 -11.25 22.44
C ILE A 232 9.41 -10.88 23.77
N SER A 233 10.13 -10.14 24.62
CA SER A 233 9.59 -9.58 25.86
C SER A 233 8.48 -8.58 25.53
N THR A 234 7.24 -8.92 25.86
CA THR A 234 6.05 -8.14 25.47
C THR A 234 5.21 -7.75 26.68
N PHE A 235 4.81 -6.48 26.72
CA PHE A 235 3.90 -5.93 27.72
C PHE A 235 2.65 -5.44 27.03
N LEU A 236 1.49 -5.95 27.43
CA LEU A 236 0.20 -5.46 26.96
C LEU A 236 -0.28 -4.34 27.88
N VAL A 237 -0.71 -3.22 27.32
CA VAL A 237 -1.16 -2.04 28.08
C VAL A 237 -2.45 -1.47 27.51
N PRO A 238 -3.30 -0.85 28.35
CA PRO A 238 -4.46 -0.10 27.86
C PRO A 238 -4.00 1.19 27.18
N ASP A 239 -4.80 1.67 26.22
CA ASP A 239 -4.46 2.86 25.43
C ASP A 239 -4.32 4.13 26.30
N SER A 240 -5.04 4.21 27.42
CA SER A 240 -4.93 5.29 28.40
C SER A 240 -3.54 5.41 29.04
N SER A 241 -2.78 4.32 29.08
CA SER A 241 -1.44 4.27 29.68
C SER A 241 -0.33 4.66 28.72
N ILE A 242 -0.62 4.89 27.43
CA ILE A 242 0.38 5.24 26.41
C ILE A 242 1.19 6.46 26.85
N PHE A 243 0.52 7.53 27.28
CA PHE A 243 1.19 8.77 27.69
C PHE A 243 2.07 8.56 28.95
N ALA A 244 1.57 7.79 29.92
CA ALA A 244 2.30 7.53 31.17
C ALA A 244 3.57 6.70 30.98
N LEU A 245 3.59 5.82 29.97
CA LEU A 245 4.74 4.98 29.66
C LEU A 245 5.71 5.61 28.66
N MET A 246 5.28 6.65 27.94
CA MET A 246 6.05 7.25 26.85
C MET A 246 7.43 7.75 27.29
N SER A 247 7.59 8.19 28.55
CA SER A 247 8.88 8.64 29.09
C SER A 247 9.96 7.55 29.14
N ARG A 248 9.60 6.28 28.99
CA ARG A 248 10.52 5.13 28.97
C ARG A 248 10.65 4.50 27.59
N VAL A 249 9.81 4.90 26.63
CA VAL A 249 9.81 4.36 25.27
C VAL A 249 10.93 5.01 24.48
N ASN A 250 11.72 4.21 23.76
CA ASN A 250 12.78 4.72 22.90
C ASN A 250 12.29 5.03 21.49
N LYS A 251 11.34 4.24 20.96
CA LYS A 251 10.77 4.41 19.61
C LYS A 251 9.32 3.98 19.57
N VAL A 252 8.52 4.66 18.76
CA VAL A 252 7.16 4.25 18.44
C VAL A 252 7.15 3.67 17.03
N ILE A 253 6.75 2.41 16.87
CA ILE A 253 6.63 1.74 15.56
C ILE A 253 5.16 1.41 15.30
N ILE A 254 4.59 2.02 14.27
CA ILE A 254 3.18 1.85 13.90
C ILE A 254 3.04 1.41 12.45
N GLY A 255 1.92 0.75 12.15
CA GLY A 255 1.51 0.46 10.77
C GLY A 255 0.57 1.55 10.25
N ALA A 256 0.55 1.74 8.93
CA ALA A 256 -0.44 2.57 8.26
C ALA A 256 -1.48 1.69 7.54
N HIS A 257 -2.71 2.17 7.46
CA HIS A 257 -3.73 1.69 6.52
C HIS A 257 -3.51 2.30 5.13
N ALA A 258 -3.36 3.62 5.05
CA ALA A 258 -3.06 4.36 3.83
C ALA A 258 -2.10 5.54 4.13
N ILE A 259 -1.27 5.90 3.16
CA ILE A 259 -0.31 7.01 3.25
C ILE A 259 -0.66 8.00 2.13
N LEU A 260 -0.94 9.25 2.47
CA LEU A 260 -1.37 10.28 1.54
C LEU A 260 -0.18 10.99 0.87
N ALA A 261 -0.46 11.73 -0.21
CA ALA A 261 0.59 12.45 -0.93
C ALA A 261 1.21 13.61 -0.15
N ASN A 262 0.50 14.15 0.85
CA ASN A 262 1.07 15.11 1.80
C ASN A 262 1.98 14.45 2.87
N GLY A 263 2.11 13.12 2.87
CA GLY A 263 2.88 12.35 3.84
C GLY A 263 2.13 12.02 5.14
N GLY A 264 0.89 12.46 5.29
CA GLY A 264 0.05 12.05 6.41
C GLY A 264 -0.44 10.61 6.25
N ILE A 265 -0.81 9.97 7.35
CA ILE A 265 -1.26 8.58 7.33
C ILE A 265 -2.63 8.41 7.96
N PHE A 266 -3.40 7.47 7.41
CA PHE A 266 -4.49 6.85 8.12
C PHE A 266 -3.97 5.60 8.81
N ALA A 267 -4.13 5.51 10.12
CA ALA A 267 -3.70 4.38 10.94
C ALA A 267 -4.85 3.96 11.85
N VAL A 268 -4.68 2.88 12.62
CA VAL A 268 -5.73 2.41 13.55
C VAL A 268 -6.03 3.48 14.60
N SER A 269 -7.28 3.54 15.07
CA SER A 269 -7.70 4.42 16.17
C SER A 269 -6.73 4.34 17.36
N GLY A 270 -6.40 5.48 17.96
CA GLY A 270 -5.38 5.62 19.00
C GLY A 270 -3.98 5.93 18.48
N SER A 271 -3.73 5.81 17.17
CA SER A 271 -2.41 6.16 16.59
C SER A 271 -2.09 7.65 16.72
N LEU A 272 -3.09 8.54 16.63
CA LEU A 272 -2.86 9.97 16.82
C LEU A 272 -2.52 10.29 18.29
N LEU A 273 -3.11 9.56 19.24
CA LEU A 273 -2.80 9.68 20.66
C LEU A 273 -1.35 9.28 20.94
N ALA A 274 -0.92 8.13 20.41
CA ALA A 274 0.47 7.70 20.51
C ALA A 274 1.42 8.69 19.83
N ALA A 275 1.05 9.22 18.66
CA ALA A 275 1.90 10.14 17.93
C ALA A 275 2.07 11.50 18.62
N THR A 276 1.00 12.01 19.23
CA THR A 276 1.04 13.27 19.97
C THR A 276 1.84 13.10 21.27
N ALA A 277 1.64 11.99 21.99
CA ALA A 277 2.42 11.65 23.17
C ALA A 277 3.91 11.50 22.83
N ALA A 278 4.22 10.85 21.71
CA ALA A 278 5.58 10.64 21.25
C ALA A 278 6.28 11.97 20.91
N ARG A 279 5.57 12.89 20.26
CA ARG A 279 6.11 14.22 19.94
C ARG A 279 6.43 15.01 21.20
N GLU A 280 5.57 14.98 22.21
CA GLU A 280 5.81 15.68 23.49
C GLU A 280 7.04 15.13 24.22
N HIS A 281 7.23 13.81 24.20
CA HIS A 281 8.39 13.15 24.81
C HIS A 281 9.62 13.08 23.90
N SER A 282 9.58 13.72 22.72
CA SER A 282 10.66 13.67 21.71
C SER A 282 11.09 12.24 21.33
N THR A 283 10.16 11.27 21.38
CA THR A 283 10.41 9.90 20.94
C THR A 283 10.11 9.78 19.44
N PRO A 284 11.02 9.21 18.64
CA PRO A 284 10.84 9.11 17.20
C PRO A 284 9.71 8.15 16.82
N ILE A 285 8.93 8.53 15.81
CA ILE A 285 7.86 7.74 15.21
C ILE A 285 8.31 7.15 13.88
N VAL A 286 8.26 5.83 13.81
CA VAL A 286 8.60 5.01 12.66
C VAL A 286 7.33 4.38 12.12
N VAL A 287 7.05 4.58 10.83
CA VAL A 287 5.88 3.99 10.16
C VAL A 287 6.32 2.88 9.23
N CYS A 288 5.90 1.65 9.48
CA CYS A 288 6.19 0.50 8.62
C CYS A 288 5.01 0.21 7.70
N ALA A 289 5.19 0.40 6.38
CA ALA A 289 4.14 0.17 5.39
C ALA A 289 4.72 -0.19 4.02
N GLY A 290 4.02 -1.06 3.29
CA GLY A 290 4.33 -1.33 1.88
C GLY A 290 3.86 -0.20 0.97
N GLN A 291 4.55 -0.02 -0.16
CA GLN A 291 4.21 1.02 -1.14
C GLN A 291 2.81 0.91 -1.75
N PHE A 292 2.20 -0.27 -1.78
CA PHE A 292 0.82 -0.44 -2.27
C PHE A 292 -0.23 0.35 -1.44
N LYS A 293 0.15 0.84 -0.25
CA LYS A 293 -0.68 1.71 0.60
C LYS A 293 -0.50 3.21 0.31
N PHE A 294 0.41 3.57 -0.58
CA PHE A 294 0.68 4.97 -0.94
C PHE A 294 -0.41 5.44 -1.89
N THR A 295 -1.07 6.53 -1.54
CA THR A 295 -2.23 7.08 -2.23
C THR A 295 -1.87 8.46 -2.78
N PRO A 296 -2.07 8.72 -4.09
CA PRO A 296 -1.72 10.01 -4.72
C PRO A 296 -2.63 11.18 -4.31
N LEU A 297 -3.68 10.92 -3.55
CA LEU A 297 -4.61 11.93 -3.04
C LEU A 297 -3.92 12.79 -1.97
N TRP A 298 -3.96 14.12 -2.15
CA TRP A 298 -3.17 15.06 -1.37
C TRP A 298 -3.67 15.26 0.06
N ASN A 299 -4.93 15.64 0.23
CA ASN A 299 -5.49 15.93 1.54
C ASN A 299 -6.93 15.45 1.64
N LEU A 300 -7.08 14.29 2.28
CA LEU A 300 -8.37 13.71 2.55
C LEU A 300 -8.93 14.11 3.92
N TYR A 301 -8.23 14.96 4.69
CA TYR A 301 -8.62 15.29 6.07
C TYR A 301 -10.05 15.84 6.20
N HIS A 302 -10.49 16.68 5.25
CA HIS A 302 -11.82 17.31 5.29
C HIS A 302 -12.93 16.43 4.69
N GLU A 303 -12.64 15.66 3.63
CA GLU A 303 -13.59 14.67 3.07
C GLU A 303 -13.77 13.45 3.97
N TYR A 304 -12.73 13.09 4.74
CA TYR A 304 -12.72 12.02 5.74
C TYR A 304 -12.86 12.54 7.17
N GLY A 305 -13.32 13.79 7.34
CA GLY A 305 -13.69 14.34 8.65
C GLY A 305 -14.74 13.48 9.39
N ALA A 306 -15.41 12.58 8.67
CA ALA A 306 -16.11 11.42 9.20
C ALA A 306 -15.18 10.19 9.18
N LEU A 307 -14.42 10.01 10.25
CA LEU A 307 -13.66 8.80 10.59
C LEU A 307 -14.47 7.56 10.21
N ASP A 308 -13.87 6.53 9.59
CA ASP A 308 -14.63 5.33 9.27
C ASP A 308 -15.22 4.76 10.56
N PHE A 309 -16.55 4.72 10.68
CA PHE A 309 -17.17 4.22 11.90
C PHE A 309 -17.25 2.70 11.86
N GLY A 310 -16.68 2.08 12.88
CA GLY A 310 -16.88 0.67 13.19
C GLY A 310 -18.27 0.44 13.79
N ASP A 311 -18.55 -0.83 14.08
CA ASP A 311 -19.78 -1.21 14.79
C ASP A 311 -19.78 -0.60 16.21
N PRO A 312 -20.81 0.18 16.60
CA PRO A 312 -20.96 0.69 17.96
C PRO A 312 -21.03 -0.41 19.02
N SER A 313 -21.46 -1.62 18.64
CA SER A 313 -21.56 -2.79 19.52
C SER A 313 -20.22 -3.19 20.14
N ASN A 314 -19.10 -2.84 19.49
CA ASN A 314 -17.76 -3.07 20.04
C ASN A 314 -17.44 -2.13 21.21
N VAL A 315 -18.05 -0.95 21.25
CA VAL A 315 -17.88 0.03 22.33
C VAL A 315 -18.87 -0.23 23.46
N LEU A 316 -20.14 -0.45 23.11
CA LEU A 316 -21.22 -0.67 24.06
C LEU A 316 -22.03 -1.89 23.64
N GLY A 317 -22.04 -2.93 24.49
CA GLY A 317 -22.82 -4.14 24.24
C GLY A 317 -24.32 -3.86 24.32
N PHE A 318 -25.10 -4.57 23.49
CA PHE A 318 -26.57 -4.44 23.48
C PHE A 318 -27.23 -4.83 24.82
N GLU A 319 -26.51 -5.57 25.66
CA GLU A 319 -26.97 -5.95 27.00
C GLU A 319 -27.17 -4.74 27.94
N GLU A 320 -26.52 -3.60 27.66
CA GLU A 320 -26.62 -2.37 28.44
C GLU A 320 -27.77 -1.44 27.98
N GLY A 321 -28.95 -2.02 27.75
CA GLY A 321 -30.10 -1.36 27.08
C GLY A 321 -30.49 0.03 27.64
N ASP A 322 -30.41 0.23 28.96
CA ASP A 322 -30.71 1.53 29.59
C ASP A 322 -29.77 2.66 29.14
N LEU A 323 -28.54 2.33 28.76
CA LEU A 323 -27.51 3.27 28.31
C LEU A 323 -27.57 3.47 26.79
N VAL A 324 -27.83 2.39 26.04
CA VAL A 324 -28.00 2.40 24.58
C VAL A 324 -29.12 3.38 24.16
N ASP A 325 -30.21 3.43 24.92
CA ASP A 325 -31.36 4.31 24.61
C ASP A 325 -31.11 5.79 24.93
N LYS A 326 -30.06 6.11 25.70
CA LYS A 326 -29.81 7.47 26.23
C LYS A 326 -28.53 8.12 25.73
N VAL A 327 -27.62 7.35 25.13
CA VAL A 327 -26.27 7.81 24.78
C VAL A 327 -25.99 7.50 23.31
N ASP A 328 -25.52 8.51 22.59
CA ASP A 328 -25.00 8.34 21.23
C ASP A 328 -23.61 7.69 21.29
N VAL A 329 -23.51 6.46 20.80
CA VAL A 329 -22.26 5.70 20.77
C VAL A 329 -21.59 5.84 19.40
N VAL A 330 -20.35 6.34 19.40
CA VAL A 330 -19.53 6.48 18.19
C VAL A 330 -18.27 5.64 18.31
N ASN A 331 -17.92 4.94 17.23
CA ASN A 331 -16.72 4.10 17.16
C ASN A 331 -15.86 4.47 15.95
N PRO A 332 -14.98 5.47 16.04
CA PRO A 332 -14.04 5.77 14.96
C PRO A 332 -12.99 4.67 14.84
N TYR A 333 -12.82 4.13 13.63
CA TYR A 333 -11.95 2.97 13.36
C TYR A 333 -10.53 3.37 12.95
N TYR A 334 -10.39 4.46 12.17
CA TYR A 334 -9.09 4.99 11.74
C TYR A 334 -8.85 6.37 12.32
N ASP A 335 -7.60 6.67 12.63
CA ASP A 335 -7.11 7.99 12.98
C ASP A 335 -6.26 8.57 11.84
N TYR A 336 -6.32 9.89 11.68
CA TYR A 336 -5.40 10.61 10.81
C TYR A 336 -4.21 11.15 11.62
N VAL A 337 -3.00 10.69 11.30
CA VAL A 337 -1.76 11.21 11.87
C VAL A 337 -1.11 12.14 10.86
N ARG A 338 -0.88 13.38 11.28
CA ARG A 338 -0.30 14.42 10.43
C ARG A 338 1.17 14.12 10.09
N PRO A 339 1.65 14.51 8.90
CA PRO A 339 3.03 14.27 8.47
C PRO A 339 4.07 14.87 9.43
N GLU A 340 3.77 15.99 10.11
CA GLU A 340 4.73 16.62 11.02
C GLU A 340 4.97 15.83 12.31
N LEU A 341 4.17 14.80 12.60
CA LEU A 341 4.39 13.91 13.74
C LEU A 341 5.28 12.71 13.38
N ILE A 342 5.42 12.40 12.09
CA ILE A 342 6.13 11.22 11.61
C ILE A 342 7.58 11.58 11.33
N ASP A 343 8.52 10.75 11.76
CA ASP A 343 9.95 11.03 11.54
C ASP A 343 10.51 10.19 10.38
N VAL A 344 10.08 8.93 10.22
CA VAL A 344 10.56 8.05 9.14
C VAL A 344 9.52 7.02 8.68
N PHE A 345 9.52 6.73 7.39
CA PHE A 345 8.78 5.65 6.75
C PHE A 345 9.72 4.51 6.37
N ILE A 346 9.41 3.29 6.79
CA ILE A 346 10.11 2.08 6.37
C ILE A 346 9.23 1.36 5.35
N THR A 347 9.75 1.25 4.13
CA THR A 347 9.06 0.65 2.98
C THR A 347 9.84 -0.54 2.42
N ASN A 348 9.31 -1.19 1.38
CA ASN A 348 9.98 -2.27 0.67
C ASN A 348 11.25 -1.84 -0.09
N TYR A 349 11.43 -0.54 -0.36
CA TYR A 349 12.61 -0.02 -1.06
C TYR A 349 13.61 0.70 -0.15
N GLY A 350 13.33 0.76 1.15
CA GLY A 350 14.19 1.41 2.13
C GLY A 350 13.44 2.36 3.05
N ASP A 351 14.23 3.12 3.80
CA ASP A 351 13.79 4.17 4.71
C ASP A 351 13.70 5.53 3.99
N HIS A 352 12.64 6.26 4.30
CA HIS A 352 12.28 7.49 3.62
C HIS A 352 11.79 8.55 4.61
N PRO A 353 12.29 9.79 4.54
CA PRO A 353 11.69 10.89 5.29
C PRO A 353 10.31 11.26 4.71
N PRO A 354 9.39 11.81 5.51
CA PRO A 354 8.07 12.24 5.05
C PRO A 354 8.09 13.17 3.82
N SER A 355 9.09 14.04 3.74
CA SER A 355 9.25 14.98 2.61
C SER A 355 9.52 14.29 1.26
N SER A 356 10.02 13.06 1.27
CA SER A 356 10.31 12.30 0.05
C SER A 356 9.13 11.47 -0.47
N ILE A 357 8.05 11.34 0.32
CA ILE A 357 6.88 10.53 -0.02
C ILE A 357 6.22 11.01 -1.32
N TYR A 358 6.12 12.32 -1.53
CA TYR A 358 5.60 12.89 -2.77
C TYR A 358 6.36 12.40 -4.00
N ARG A 359 7.69 12.30 -3.91
CA ARG A 359 8.53 11.81 -5.00
C ARG A 359 8.27 10.33 -5.28
N LEU A 360 8.16 9.51 -4.24
CA LEU A 360 7.88 8.07 -4.39
C LEU A 360 6.53 7.83 -5.05
N ILE A 361 5.51 8.59 -4.66
CA ILE A 361 4.18 8.55 -5.27
C ILE A 361 4.26 8.91 -6.76
N LYS A 362 5.00 9.97 -7.10
CA LYS A 362 5.20 10.39 -8.49
C LYS A 362 6.03 9.41 -9.32
N GLU A 363 6.90 8.63 -8.70
CA GLU A 363 7.64 7.55 -9.35
C GLU A 363 6.79 6.27 -9.51
N THR A 364 5.68 6.12 -8.76
CA THR A 364 4.84 4.91 -8.76
C THR A 364 3.55 5.08 -9.56
N TYR A 365 3.05 6.31 -9.68
CA TYR A 365 1.76 6.62 -10.29
C TYR A 365 1.88 7.74 -11.32
N ASP A 366 1.08 7.65 -12.37
CA ASP A 366 0.95 8.70 -13.37
C ASP A 366 0.01 9.83 -12.90
N ASP A 367 0.37 11.07 -13.21
CA ASP A 367 -0.42 12.27 -12.89
C ASP A 367 -1.85 12.22 -13.53
N GLU A 368 -2.02 11.46 -14.61
CA GLU A 368 -3.30 11.31 -15.33
C GLU A 368 -4.33 10.43 -14.62
N ASP A 369 -3.91 9.55 -13.70
CA ASP A 369 -4.81 8.58 -13.04
C ASP A 369 -5.03 8.90 -11.55
N ILE A 370 -4.70 10.12 -11.10
CA ILE A 370 -4.96 10.55 -9.72
C ILE A 370 -6.46 10.42 -9.42
N GLU A 371 -7.29 10.89 -10.33
CA GLU A 371 -8.74 10.67 -10.34
C GLU A 371 -9.03 9.50 -11.30
N LEU A 372 -9.59 8.42 -10.76
CA LEU A 372 -9.94 7.23 -11.55
C LEU A 372 -11.26 7.41 -12.27
#